data_AF-A0A563C702-F1
#
_entry.id   AF-A0A563C702-F1
#
_cell.length_a   1.000
_cell.length_b   1.000
_cell.length_c   1.000
_cell.angle_alpha   90.00
_cell.angle_beta   90.00
_cell.angle_gamma   90.00
#
_symmetry.space_group_name_H-M   'P 1'
#
loop_
_entity.id
_entity.type
_entity.pdbx_description
1 polymer ?
#
loop_
_entity_poly.entity_id
_entity_poly.type
_entity_poly.pdbx_seq_one_letter_code
_entity_poly.pdbx_strand_id
1 'polypeptide(L)'
;MQTFTNKINNFLNAAINTTILMIAIGIFLAIFPTLSLEITRWIFIIALVSAGLSMITADLAGKKRGGIISGTVLGSFSLLLGLIILINPEVLSIIPIAIGFYIVISSLTKLRMTLALKEISNSAFTASILMNIISVVSGFIIIFQPIASTAVAVMLLGIMLIVYGVSDLINIVILKSHVNEFSSKMKSAKKYLTDDVQEAEVVEKKKK
;
A
#
# COMPACT_ATOMS: atom_id res chain seq x y z
N MET A 1 33.81 -7.18 16.63
CA MET A 1 33.33 -7.26 15.23
C MET A 1 32.17 -8.24 15.07
N GLN A 2 32.21 -9.41 15.72
CA GLN A 2 31.21 -10.47 15.55
C GLN A 2 29.78 -10.09 16.00
N THR A 3 29.60 -9.35 17.10
CA THR A 3 28.26 -9.04 17.63
C THR A 3 27.41 -8.15 16.71
N PHE A 4 28.01 -7.15 16.06
CA PHE A 4 27.29 -6.26 15.13
C PHE A 4 26.97 -6.95 13.81
N THR A 5 27.93 -7.71 13.26
CA THR A 5 27.75 -8.49 12.03
C THR A 5 26.67 -9.57 12.18
N ASN A 6 26.65 -10.28 13.32
CA ASN A 6 25.63 -11.28 13.61
C ASN A 6 24.23 -10.66 13.71
N LYS A 7 24.12 -9.45 14.27
CA LYS A 7 22.85 -8.73 14.33
C LYS A 7 22.35 -8.38 12.93
N ILE A 8 23.23 -7.84 12.06
CA ILE A 8 22.86 -7.55 10.66
C ILE A 8 22.45 -8.84 9.93
N ASN A 9 23.19 -9.94 10.07
CA ASN A 9 22.82 -11.20 9.42
C ASN A 9 21.45 -11.73 9.87
N ASN A 10 21.10 -11.59 11.16
CA ASN A 10 19.77 -11.96 11.64
C ASN A 10 18.67 -11.07 11.05
N PHE A 11 18.92 -9.76 10.93
CA PHE A 11 18.00 -8.84 10.23
C PHE A 11 17.85 -9.19 8.75
N LEU A 12 18.95 -9.49 8.05
CA LEU A 12 18.91 -9.89 6.64
C LEU A 12 18.17 -11.21 6.44
N ASN A 13 18.37 -12.20 7.33
CA ASN A 13 17.63 -13.46 7.26
C ASN A 13 16.12 -13.25 7.53
N ALA A 14 15.76 -12.37 8.47
CA ALA A 14 14.37 -11.99 8.69
C ALA A 14 13.78 -11.28 7.47
N ALA A 15 14.54 -10.38 6.84
CA ALA A 15 14.15 -9.68 5.61
C ALA A 15 13.96 -10.65 4.44
N ILE A 16 14.82 -11.67 4.30
CA ILE A 16 14.63 -12.73 3.28
C ILE A 16 13.29 -13.43 3.52
N ASN A 17 12.97 -13.79 4.76
CA ASN A 17 11.71 -14.46 5.07
C ASN A 17 10.48 -13.58 4.73
N THR A 18 10.51 -12.29 5.07
CA THR A 18 9.41 -11.37 4.71
C THR A 18 9.27 -11.19 3.21
N THR A 19 10.40 -11.16 2.48
CA THR A 19 10.41 -11.01 1.03
C THR A 19 9.84 -12.25 0.32
N ILE A 20 10.22 -13.45 0.77
CA ILE A 20 9.66 -14.71 0.27
C ILE A 20 8.16 -14.76 0.50
N LEU A 21 7.70 -14.37 1.69
CA LEU A 21 6.27 -14.32 2.01
C LEU A 21 5.53 -13.33 1.09
N MET A 22 6.12 -12.15 0.85
CA MET A 22 5.54 -11.15 -0.04
C MET A 22 5.43 -11.64 -1.50
N ILE A 23 6.46 -12.34 -2.01
CA ILE A 23 6.43 -12.96 -3.33
C ILE A 23 5.34 -14.04 -3.38
N ALA A 24 5.25 -14.90 -2.36
CA ALA A 24 4.23 -15.95 -2.30
C ALA A 24 2.81 -15.38 -2.32
N ILE A 25 2.57 -14.32 -1.54
CA ILE A 25 1.29 -13.59 -1.57
C ILE A 25 1.06 -12.97 -2.96
N GLY A 26 2.07 -12.32 -3.55
CA GLY A 26 1.96 -11.75 -4.89
C GLY A 26 1.58 -12.79 -5.95
N ILE A 27 2.19 -13.98 -5.90
CA ILE A 27 1.85 -15.12 -6.78
C ILE A 27 0.40 -15.55 -6.56
N PHE A 28 -0.04 -15.69 -5.31
CA PHE A 28 -1.42 -16.07 -5.00
C PHE A 28 -2.43 -15.05 -5.56
N LEU A 29 -2.17 -13.75 -5.38
CA LEU A 29 -3.01 -12.67 -5.91
C LEU A 29 -3.05 -12.67 -7.45
N ALA A 30 -1.91 -12.91 -8.10
CA ALA A 30 -1.79 -12.89 -9.55
C ALA A 30 -2.48 -14.08 -10.23
N ILE A 31 -2.37 -15.29 -9.64
CA ILE A 31 -2.95 -16.51 -10.22
C ILE A 31 -4.43 -16.64 -9.85
N PHE A 32 -4.81 -16.25 -8.64
CA PHE A 32 -6.18 -16.41 -8.13
C PHE A 32 -6.80 -15.07 -7.68
N PRO A 33 -7.03 -14.12 -8.61
CA PRO A 33 -7.56 -12.81 -8.25
C PRO A 33 -9.00 -12.88 -7.74
N THR A 34 -9.82 -13.81 -8.25
CA THR A 34 -11.21 -13.99 -7.81
C THR A 34 -11.29 -14.52 -6.37
N LEU A 35 -10.49 -15.53 -6.03
CA LEU A 35 -10.39 -16.05 -4.66
C LEU A 35 -9.83 -14.99 -3.71
N SER A 36 -8.87 -14.19 -4.17
CA SER A 36 -8.30 -13.09 -3.38
C SER A 36 -9.36 -12.03 -3.04
N LEU A 37 -10.25 -11.71 -3.98
CA LEU A 37 -11.39 -10.81 -3.74
C LEU A 37 -12.40 -11.39 -2.75
N GLU A 38 -12.66 -12.70 -2.84
CA GLU A 38 -13.57 -13.38 -1.93
C GLU A 38 -13.02 -13.42 -0.49
N ILE A 39 -11.74 -13.73 -0.32
CA ILE A 39 -11.06 -13.67 0.98
C ILE A 39 -11.10 -12.25 1.53
N THR A 40 -10.80 -11.25 0.70
CA THR A 40 -10.85 -9.84 1.09
C THR A 40 -12.25 -9.43 1.55
N ARG A 41 -13.30 -9.89 0.86
CA ARG A 41 -14.70 -9.68 1.28
C ARG A 41 -14.94 -10.23 2.68
N TRP A 42 -14.55 -11.48 2.94
CA TRP A 42 -14.72 -12.09 4.27
C TRP A 42 -13.98 -11.32 5.36
N ILE A 43 -12.75 -10.89 5.09
CA ILE A 43 -11.97 -10.05 6.00
C ILE A 43 -12.71 -8.74 6.30
N PHE A 44 -13.28 -8.07 5.28
CA PHE A 44 -14.07 -6.86 5.46
C PHE A 44 -15.33 -7.09 6.30
N ILE A 45 -16.06 -8.18 6.08
CA ILE A 45 -17.25 -8.53 6.87
C ILE A 45 -16.86 -8.74 8.34
N ILE A 46 -15.86 -9.58 8.61
CA ILE A 46 -15.42 -9.88 9.98
C ILE A 46 -14.92 -8.62 10.67
N ALA A 47 -14.14 -7.79 9.97
CA ALA A 47 -13.64 -6.52 10.49
C ALA A 47 -14.79 -5.55 10.85
N LEU A 48 -15.78 -5.37 9.96
CA LEU A 48 -16.91 -4.47 10.21
C LEU A 48 -17.81 -4.96 11.34
N VAL A 49 -18.11 -6.27 11.37
CA VAL A 49 -18.95 -6.87 12.41
C VAL A 49 -18.26 -6.80 13.78
N SER A 50 -16.98 -7.18 13.85
CA SER A 50 -16.22 -7.12 15.11
C SER A 50 -16.00 -5.68 15.60
N ALA A 51 -15.73 -4.75 14.69
CA ALA A 51 -15.60 -3.33 15.03
C ALA A 51 -16.94 -2.76 15.54
N GLY A 52 -18.04 -3.07 14.87
CA GLY A 52 -19.36 -2.60 15.27
C GLY A 52 -19.79 -3.12 16.65
N LEU A 53 -19.56 -4.41 16.91
CA LEU A 53 -19.82 -5.00 18.24
C LEU A 53 -18.93 -4.40 19.32
N SER A 54 -17.64 -4.18 19.03
CA SER A 54 -16.70 -3.55 19.95
C SER A 54 -17.08 -2.11 20.29
N MET A 55 -17.59 -1.35 19.32
CA MET A 55 -18.05 0.02 19.54
C MET A 55 -19.31 0.08 20.41
N ILE A 56 -20.30 -0.78 20.15
CA ILE A 56 -21.53 -0.84 20.95
C ILE A 56 -21.21 -1.22 22.40
N THR A 57 -20.42 -2.27 22.60
CA THR A 57 -20.06 -2.74 23.95
C THR A 57 -19.22 -1.71 24.72
N ALA A 58 -18.31 -0.99 24.06
CA ALA A 58 -17.52 0.07 24.69
C ALA A 58 -18.36 1.29 25.10
N ASP A 59 -19.38 1.65 24.30
CA ASP A 59 -20.28 2.76 24.56
C ASP A 59 -21.22 2.44 25.74
N LEU A 60 -21.80 1.24 25.74
CA LEU A 60 -22.65 0.73 26.83
C LEU A 60 -21.88 0.55 28.15
N ALA A 61 -20.61 0.14 28.09
CA ALA A 61 -19.74 0.03 29.26
C ALA A 61 -19.25 1.39 29.79
N GLY A 62 -19.68 2.51 29.20
CA GLY A 62 -19.30 3.86 29.61
C GLY A 62 -17.82 4.22 29.36
N LYS A 63 -17.09 3.41 28.58
CA LYS A 63 -15.63 3.58 28.35
C LYS A 63 -15.28 4.72 27.39
N LYS A 64 -16.23 5.25 26.62
CA LYS A 64 -16.02 6.30 25.61
C LYS A 64 -17.08 7.41 25.65
N ARG A 65 -17.18 8.13 26.77
CA ARG A 65 -17.99 9.36 26.89
C ARG A 65 -17.20 10.57 26.39
N GLY A 66 -17.33 10.94 25.11
CA GLY A 66 -16.69 12.17 24.62
C GLY A 66 -16.74 12.44 23.12
N GLY A 67 -17.31 11.55 22.30
CA GLY A 67 -17.48 11.79 20.86
C GLY A 67 -18.77 12.54 20.54
N ILE A 68 -18.76 13.36 19.49
CA ILE A 68 -19.96 14.04 18.93
C ILE A 68 -21.02 13.03 18.49
N ILE A 69 -20.61 11.78 18.19
CA ILE A 69 -21.47 10.68 17.75
C ILE A 69 -21.33 9.54 18.76
N SER A 70 -22.45 8.99 19.24
CA SER A 70 -22.45 7.83 20.15
C SER A 70 -21.82 6.62 19.48
N GLY A 71 -21.00 5.88 20.24
CA GLY A 71 -20.38 4.64 19.77
C GLY A 71 -21.41 3.58 19.38
N THR A 72 -22.60 3.61 19.99
CA THR A 72 -23.73 2.76 19.62
C THR A 72 -24.24 3.05 18.22
N VAL A 73 -24.31 4.32 17.82
CA VAL A 73 -24.76 4.71 16.46
C VAL A 73 -23.74 4.25 15.42
N LEU A 74 -22.46 4.63 15.58
CA LEU A 74 -21.40 4.22 14.65
C LEU A 74 -21.22 2.70 14.59
N GLY A 75 -21.35 2.02 15.74
CA GLY A 75 -21.26 0.57 15.81
C GLY A 75 -22.43 -0.14 15.12
N SER A 76 -23.65 0.39 15.26
CA SER A 76 -24.83 -0.12 14.56
C SER A 76 -24.70 0.07 13.05
N PHE A 77 -24.24 1.23 12.58
CA PHE A 77 -23.95 1.46 11.16
C PHE A 77 -22.91 0.47 10.62
N SER A 78 -21.81 0.26 11.37
CA SER A 78 -20.76 -0.67 10.96
C SER A 78 -21.26 -2.12 10.88
N LEU A 79 -22.10 -2.55 11.82
CA LEU A 79 -22.75 -3.87 11.80
C LEU A 79 -23.69 -4.02 10.60
N LEU A 80 -24.53 -3.01 10.35
CA LEU A 80 -25.44 -3.02 9.22
C LEU A 80 -24.69 -3.11 7.89
N LEU A 81 -23.61 -2.33 7.73
CA LEU A 81 -22.76 -2.42 6.54
C LEU A 81 -22.13 -3.80 6.38
N GLY A 82 -21.59 -4.38 7.46
CA GLY A 82 -21.04 -5.73 7.43
C GLY A 82 -22.08 -6.78 7.03
N LEU A 83 -23.31 -6.68 7.55
CA LEU A 83 -24.41 -7.59 7.23
C LEU A 83 -24.92 -7.40 5.79
N ILE A 84 -24.99 -6.16 5.31
CA ILE A 84 -25.37 -5.85 3.92
C ILE A 84 -24.37 -6.49 2.94
N ILE A 85 -23.07 -6.38 3.21
CA ILE A 85 -22.02 -6.99 2.36
C ILE A 85 -22.10 -8.53 2.40
N LEU A 86 -22.47 -9.09 3.56
CA LEU A 86 -22.65 -10.54 3.71
C LEU A 86 -23.82 -11.07 2.87
N ILE A 87 -24.95 -10.35 2.84
CA ILE A 87 -26.15 -10.76 2.08
C ILE A 87 -26.00 -10.45 0.59
N ASN A 88 -25.50 -9.26 0.25
CA ASN A 88 -25.40 -8.74 -1.10
C ASN A 88 -23.95 -8.37 -1.43
N PRO A 89 -23.15 -9.31 -1.98
CA PRO A 89 -21.75 -9.06 -2.28
C PRO A 89 -21.54 -8.03 -3.39
N GLU A 90 -22.54 -7.80 -4.23
CA GLU A 90 -22.49 -6.83 -5.33
C GLU A 90 -22.36 -5.38 -4.86
N VAL A 91 -22.67 -5.09 -3.59
CA VAL A 91 -22.54 -3.74 -3.00
C VAL A 91 -21.10 -3.22 -3.08
N LEU A 92 -20.10 -4.11 -3.04
CA LEU A 92 -18.70 -3.73 -3.19
C LEU A 92 -18.35 -3.22 -4.61
N SER A 93 -19.19 -3.50 -5.61
CA SER A 93 -19.02 -3.02 -6.98
C SER A 93 -19.29 -1.52 -7.13
N ILE A 94 -19.93 -0.88 -6.15
CA ILE A 94 -20.17 0.57 -6.16
C ILE A 94 -18.83 1.35 -6.23
N ILE A 95 -17.80 0.85 -5.54
CA ILE A 95 -16.48 1.48 -5.49
C ILE A 95 -15.82 1.51 -6.88
N PRO A 96 -15.60 0.39 -7.59
CA PRO A 96 -15.03 0.41 -8.92
C PRO A 96 -15.90 1.19 -9.91
N ILE A 97 -17.24 1.12 -9.82
CA ILE A 97 -18.12 1.93 -10.70
C ILE A 97 -17.85 3.43 -10.50
N ALA A 98 -17.78 3.90 -9.25
CA ALA A 98 -17.47 5.30 -8.97
C ALA A 98 -16.08 5.72 -9.48
N ILE A 99 -15.08 4.84 -9.34
CA ILE A 99 -13.73 5.03 -9.89
C ILE A 99 -13.79 5.12 -11.42
N GLY A 100 -14.54 4.23 -12.08
CA GLY A 100 -14.72 4.23 -13.53
C GLY A 100 -15.32 5.54 -14.04
N PHE A 101 -16.38 6.05 -13.38
CA PHE A 101 -16.95 7.36 -13.69
C PHE A 101 -15.93 8.49 -13.55
N TYR A 102 -15.17 8.51 -12.45
CA TYR A 102 -14.12 9.49 -12.25
C TYR A 102 -13.05 9.43 -13.37
N ILE A 103 -12.64 8.24 -13.78
CA ILE A 103 -11.66 8.05 -14.87
C ILE A 103 -12.22 8.60 -16.19
N VAL A 104 -13.48 8.31 -16.54
CA VAL A 104 -14.10 8.85 -17.76
C VAL A 104 -14.13 10.37 -17.71
N ILE A 105 -14.65 10.97 -16.64
CA ILE A 105 -14.75 12.43 -16.49
C ILE A 105 -13.38 13.09 -16.58
N SER A 106 -12.39 12.56 -15.85
CA SER A 106 -11.03 13.11 -15.83
C SER A 106 -10.30 12.95 -17.17
N SER A 107 -10.60 11.91 -17.95
CA SER A 107 -10.03 11.72 -19.29
C SER A 107 -10.67 12.68 -20.30
N LEU A 108 -11.98 12.93 -20.18
CA LEU A 108 -12.67 13.92 -21.01
C LEU A 108 -12.16 15.34 -20.78
N THR A 109 -11.84 15.72 -19.54
CA THR A 109 -11.26 17.04 -19.24
C THR A 109 -9.84 17.17 -19.79
N LYS A 110 -9.01 16.11 -19.66
CA LYS A 110 -7.65 16.08 -20.24
C LYS A 110 -7.65 16.14 -21.77
N LEU A 111 -8.70 15.65 -22.44
CA LEU A 111 -8.82 15.73 -23.89
C LEU A 111 -8.78 17.19 -24.38
N ARG A 112 -9.36 18.12 -23.63
CA ARG A 112 -9.30 19.56 -23.92
C ARG A 112 -7.87 20.09 -23.88
N MET A 113 -7.08 19.68 -22.88
CA MET A 113 -5.66 20.04 -22.79
C MET A 113 -4.86 19.42 -23.95
N THR A 114 -5.14 18.16 -24.29
CA THR A 114 -4.47 17.51 -25.43
C THR A 114 -4.71 18.23 -26.74
N LEU A 115 -5.89 18.79 -26.99
CA LEU A 115 -6.14 19.59 -28.19
C LEU A 115 -5.23 20.82 -28.27
N ALA A 116 -4.88 21.44 -27.14
CA ALA A 116 -3.91 22.54 -27.10
C ALA A 116 -2.47 22.07 -27.40
N LEU A 117 -2.11 20.82 -27.08
CA LEU A 117 -0.80 20.25 -27.42
C LEU A 117 -0.61 20.07 -28.93
N LYS A 118 -1.69 20.03 -29.71
CA LYS A 118 -1.64 19.89 -31.17
C LYS A 118 -0.79 20.97 -31.84
N GLU A 119 -0.81 22.19 -31.28
CA GLU A 119 -0.08 23.33 -31.81
C GLU A 119 1.40 23.37 -31.38
N ILE A 120 1.78 22.59 -30.36
CA ILE A 120 3.13 22.62 -29.77
C ILE A 120 3.99 21.45 -30.29
N SER A 121 3.45 20.23 -30.30
CA SER A 121 4.20 19.04 -30.70
C SER A 121 3.27 17.93 -31.18
N ASN A 122 3.46 17.50 -32.43
CA ASN A 122 2.67 16.43 -33.03
C ASN A 122 2.90 15.06 -32.34
N SER A 123 4.12 14.81 -31.85
CA SER A 123 4.45 13.57 -31.13
C SER A 123 3.78 13.52 -29.75
N ALA A 124 3.86 14.62 -28.99
CA ALA A 124 3.21 14.72 -27.68
C ALA A 124 1.68 14.70 -27.78
N PHE A 125 1.13 15.31 -28.84
CA PHE A 125 -0.30 15.25 -29.17
C PHE A 125 -0.76 13.81 -29.42
N THR A 126 -0.04 13.07 -30.27
CA THR A 126 -0.41 11.70 -30.64
C THR A 126 -0.29 10.73 -29.46
N ALA A 127 0.75 10.85 -28.63
CA ALA A 127 0.88 10.04 -27.43
C ALA A 127 -0.24 10.36 -26.41
N SER A 128 -0.54 11.64 -26.20
CA SER A 128 -1.56 12.08 -25.24
C SER A 128 -2.98 11.70 -25.68
N ILE A 129 -3.30 11.82 -26.98
CA ILE A 129 -4.64 11.47 -27.49
C ILE A 129 -4.88 9.96 -27.34
N LEU A 130 -3.86 9.15 -27.64
CA LEU A 130 -3.93 7.70 -27.49
C LEU A 130 -4.16 7.31 -26.03
N MET A 131 -3.44 7.92 -25.09
CA MET A 131 -3.64 7.64 -23.66
C MET A 131 -5.01 8.06 -23.13
N ASN A 132 -5.53 9.20 -23.60
CA ASN A 132 -6.89 9.61 -23.23
C ASN A 132 -7.94 8.63 -23.76
N ILE A 133 -7.81 8.15 -25.01
CA ILE A 133 -8.73 7.16 -25.58
C ILE A 133 -8.69 5.86 -24.77
N ILE A 134 -7.48 5.34 -24.47
CA ILE A 134 -7.31 4.14 -23.65
C ILE A 134 -7.95 4.34 -22.27
N SER A 135 -7.77 5.51 -21.66
CA SER A 135 -8.33 5.83 -20.34
C SER A 135 -9.86 5.92 -20.35
N VAL A 136 -10.46 6.49 -21.41
CA VAL A 136 -11.93 6.51 -21.54
C VAL A 136 -12.48 5.10 -21.71
N VAL A 137 -11.87 4.29 -22.58
CA VAL A 137 -12.28 2.90 -22.81
C VAL A 137 -12.15 2.06 -21.55
N SER A 138 -11.03 2.18 -20.82
CA SER A 138 -10.85 1.47 -19.54
C SER A 138 -11.87 1.92 -18.49
N GLY A 139 -12.18 3.21 -18.41
CA GLY A 139 -13.24 3.73 -17.55
C GLY A 139 -14.60 3.10 -17.84
N PHE A 140 -14.98 2.95 -19.12
CA PHE A 140 -16.21 2.26 -19.48
C PHE A 140 -16.19 0.77 -19.13
N ILE A 141 -15.08 0.06 -19.39
CA ILE A 141 -14.95 -1.36 -19.02
C ILE A 141 -15.14 -1.53 -17.51
N ILE A 142 -14.57 -0.63 -16.69
CA ILE A 142 -14.73 -0.64 -15.23
C ILE A 142 -16.19 -0.46 -14.83
N ILE A 143 -16.93 0.45 -15.47
CA ILE A 143 -18.34 0.72 -15.15
C ILE A 143 -19.22 -0.49 -15.51
N PHE A 144 -19.04 -1.07 -16.69
CA PHE A 144 -19.90 -2.17 -17.17
C PHE A 144 -19.50 -3.54 -16.61
N GLN A 145 -18.24 -3.72 -16.21
CA GLN A 145 -17.70 -4.97 -15.67
C GLN A 145 -16.87 -4.71 -14.41
N PRO A 146 -17.48 -4.24 -13.31
CA PRO A 146 -16.76 -3.82 -12.11
C PRO A 146 -16.03 -4.98 -11.41
N ILE A 147 -16.65 -6.16 -11.35
CA ILE A 147 -16.09 -7.34 -10.70
C ILE A 147 -14.84 -7.81 -11.45
N ALA A 148 -14.95 -7.98 -12.77
CA ALA A 148 -13.83 -8.39 -13.62
C ALA A 148 -12.69 -7.35 -13.58
N SER A 149 -13.03 -6.07 -13.63
CA SER A 149 -12.04 -4.99 -13.58
C SER A 149 -11.29 -4.95 -12.24
N THR A 150 -11.99 -5.19 -11.13
CA THR A 150 -11.35 -5.30 -9.82
C THR A 150 -10.43 -6.53 -9.76
N ALA A 151 -10.83 -7.66 -10.36
CA ALA A 151 -9.98 -8.85 -10.42
C ALA A 151 -8.70 -8.59 -11.23
N VAL A 152 -8.79 -7.89 -12.36
CA VAL A 152 -7.62 -7.47 -13.14
C VAL A 152 -6.72 -6.54 -12.32
N ALA A 153 -7.29 -5.60 -11.56
CA ALA A 153 -6.51 -4.73 -10.67
C ALA A 153 -5.78 -5.54 -9.59
N VAL A 154 -6.44 -6.51 -8.95
CA VAL A 154 -5.81 -7.41 -7.97
C VAL A 154 -4.69 -8.24 -8.60
N MET A 155 -4.90 -8.76 -9.81
CA MET A 155 -3.86 -9.48 -10.55
C MET A 155 -2.64 -8.59 -10.81
N LEU A 156 -2.84 -7.36 -11.26
CA LEU A 156 -1.77 -6.39 -11.46
C LEU A 156 -1.04 -6.06 -10.16
N LEU A 157 -1.76 -5.90 -9.05
CA LEU A 157 -1.16 -5.71 -7.72
C LEU A 157 -0.31 -6.93 -7.32
N GLY A 158 -0.78 -8.15 -7.60
CA GLY A 158 -0.01 -9.37 -7.37
C GLY A 158 1.29 -9.40 -8.17
N ILE A 159 1.24 -9.04 -9.46
CA ILE A 159 2.43 -8.94 -10.31
C ILE A 159 3.40 -7.87 -9.78
N MET A 160 2.89 -6.70 -9.38
CA MET A 160 3.72 -5.64 -8.79
C MET A 160 4.41 -6.11 -7.49
N LEU A 161 3.69 -6.85 -6.63
CA LEU A 161 4.25 -7.46 -5.42
C LEU A 161 5.38 -8.44 -5.73
N ILE A 162 5.23 -9.26 -6.78
CA ILE A 162 6.29 -10.19 -7.21
C ILE A 162 7.52 -9.41 -7.68
N VAL A 163 7.34 -8.43 -8.56
CA VAL A 163 8.46 -7.61 -9.09
C VAL A 163 9.18 -6.88 -7.96
N TYR A 164 8.43 -6.28 -7.04
CA TYR A 164 8.99 -5.60 -5.88
C TYR A 164 9.72 -6.58 -4.95
N GLY A 165 9.16 -7.76 -4.70
CA GLY A 165 9.78 -8.79 -3.87
C GLY A 165 11.06 -9.36 -4.47
N VAL A 166 11.08 -9.61 -5.78
CA VAL A 166 12.30 -10.03 -6.47
C VAL A 166 13.37 -8.94 -6.37
N SER A 167 12.98 -7.67 -6.54
CA SER A 167 13.90 -6.53 -6.41
C SER A 167 14.50 -6.43 -5.00
N ASP A 168 13.68 -6.60 -3.96
CA ASP A 168 14.15 -6.57 -2.57
C ASP A 168 15.06 -7.76 -2.25
N LEU A 169 14.75 -8.95 -2.79
CA LEU A 169 15.58 -10.14 -2.63
C LEU A 169 16.98 -9.92 -3.22
N ILE A 170 17.06 -9.31 -4.42
CA ILE A 170 18.33 -8.92 -5.05
C ILE A 170 19.11 -7.95 -4.15
N ASN A 171 18.45 -6.91 -3.62
CA ASN A 171 19.08 -5.95 -2.73
C ASN A 171 19.64 -6.61 -1.46
N ILE A 172 18.88 -7.53 -0.86
CA ILE A 172 19.31 -8.24 0.35
C ILE A 172 20.52 -9.15 0.06
N VAL A 173 20.55 -9.82 -1.09
CA VAL A 173 21.70 -10.65 -1.51
C VAL A 173 22.96 -9.79 -1.66
N ILE A 174 22.86 -8.64 -2.33
CA ILE A 174 23.97 -7.69 -2.49
C ILE A 174 24.43 -7.15 -1.13
N LEU A 175 23.49 -6.83 -0.22
CA LEU A 175 23.83 -6.33 1.10
C LEU A 175 24.50 -7.40 1.98
N LYS A 176 24.07 -8.66 1.85
CA LYS A 176 24.65 -9.80 2.57
C LYS A 176 26.09 -10.07 2.10
N SER A 177 26.39 -9.91 0.81
CA SER A 177 27.76 -10.08 0.31
C SER A 177 28.72 -8.96 0.76
N HIS A 178 28.21 -7.76 1.02
CA HIS A 178 29.02 -6.60 1.44
C HIS A 178 28.94 -6.29 2.94
N VAL A 179 28.32 -7.16 3.75
CA VAL A 179 27.98 -6.88 5.15
C VAL A 179 29.22 -6.58 6.03
N ASN A 180 30.35 -7.22 5.71
CA ASN A 180 31.62 -7.03 6.44
C ASN A 180 32.24 -5.65 6.15
N GLU A 181 32.20 -5.21 4.89
CA GLU A 181 32.70 -3.90 4.49
C GLU A 181 31.80 -2.78 5.00
N PHE A 182 30.47 -2.98 4.93
CA PHE A 182 29.48 -2.06 5.44
C PHE A 182 29.59 -1.90 6.98
N SER A 183 29.73 -3.01 7.71
CA SER A 183 29.95 -2.97 9.16
C SER A 183 31.23 -2.21 9.54
N SER A 184 32.29 -2.32 8.73
CA SER A 184 33.56 -1.64 8.99
C SER A 184 33.41 -0.12 8.81
N LYS A 185 32.90 0.31 7.64
CA LYS A 185 32.69 1.73 7.31
C LYS A 185 31.72 2.42 8.29
N MET A 186 30.61 1.76 8.65
CA MET A 186 29.62 2.31 9.57
C MET A 186 30.15 2.44 11.01
N LYS A 187 31.02 1.51 11.44
CA LYS A 187 31.67 1.61 12.76
C LYS A 187 32.70 2.74 12.79
N SER A 188 33.47 2.91 11.73
CA SER A 188 34.41 4.04 11.60
C SER A 188 33.66 5.37 11.63
N ALA A 189 32.60 5.54 10.83
CA ALA A 189 31.77 6.73 10.86
C ALA A 189 31.16 7.03 12.24
N LYS A 190 30.63 6.01 12.92
CA LYS A 190 30.12 6.15 14.30
C LYS A 190 31.21 6.57 15.28
N LYS A 191 32.44 6.05 15.12
CA LYS A 191 33.57 6.43 15.96
C LYS A 191 33.92 7.91 15.77
N TYR A 192 34.03 8.40 14.53
CA TYR A 192 34.24 9.82 14.24
C TYR A 192 33.17 10.71 14.89
N LEU A 193 31.89 10.37 14.70
CA LEU A 193 30.78 11.12 15.30
C LEU A 193 30.79 11.13 16.83
N THR A 194 31.33 10.09 17.47
CA THR A 194 31.38 10.03 18.95
C THR A 194 32.60 10.79 19.49
N ASP A 195 33.74 10.68 18.79
CA ASP A 195 34.96 11.40 19.14
C ASP A 195 34.76 12.92 18.95
N ASP A 196 34.10 13.37 17.87
CA ASP A 196 33.77 14.78 17.61
C ASP A 196 32.82 15.38 18.68
N VAL A 197 31.84 14.60 19.14
CA VAL A 197 30.90 15.04 20.18
C VAL A 197 31.60 15.14 21.55
N GLN A 198 32.50 14.21 21.86
CA GLN A 198 33.28 14.30 23.09
C GLN A 198 34.30 15.45 23.05
N GLU A 199 34.93 15.69 21.91
CA GLU A 199 35.86 16.81 21.74
C GLU A 199 35.14 18.16 21.88
N ALA A 200 33.94 18.31 21.32
CA ALA A 200 33.10 19.48 21.50
C ALA A 200 32.69 19.71 22.97
N GLU A 201 32.28 18.65 23.69
CA GLU A 201 31.85 18.73 25.09
C GLU A 201 33.02 19.02 26.06
N VAL A 202 34.22 18.50 25.76
CA VAL A 202 35.45 18.79 26.51
C VAL A 202 35.93 20.23 26.29
N VAL A 203 35.79 20.76 25.06
CA VAL A 203 36.12 22.17 24.76
C VAL A 203 35.15 23.14 25.44
N GLU A 204 33.87 22.79 25.55
CA GLU A 204 32.87 23.61 26.24
C GLU A 204 33.11 23.66 27.76
N LYS A 205 33.54 22.56 28.38
CA LYS A 205 33.90 22.52 29.82
C LYS A 205 35.18 23.25 30.16
N LYS A 206 36.13 23.42 29.23
CA LYS A 206 37.37 24.19 29.43
C LYS A 206 37.19 25.71 29.28
N LYS A 207 36.06 26.17 28.74
CA LYS A 207 35.74 27.60 28.56
C LYS A 207 34.90 28.21 29.70
N LYS A 208 34.47 27.40 30.68
CA LYS A 208 33.86 27.84 31.93
C LYS A 208 34.90 27.83 33.04
#